data_AF-A0A6C0ES86-F1
#
_entry.id   AF-A0A6C0ES86-F1
#
_cell.length_a   1.000
_cell.length_b   1.000
_cell.length_c   1.000
_cell.angle_alpha   90.00
_cell.angle_beta   90.00
_cell.angle_gamma   90.00
#
_symmetry.space_group_name_H-M   'P 1'
#
loop_
_entity.id
_entity.type
_entity.pdbx_description
1 polymer ?
#
loop_
_entity_poly.entity_id
_entity_poly.type
_entity_poly.pdbx_seq_one_letter_code
_entity_poly.pdbx_strand_id
1 'polypeptide(L)'
;MSIEFQNDNLILYIEEVDDKSIVDMQIFVLFDKNEEEFYITGVRNCPKLIEFNQFKFYCKTVKQVANYILSIVDDENKINYTLYNFPNIYDESDIDYYTFKSRRSKTNEIIGYDRISYNKFEEKIISLLSNLKYVRY
;
A
#
# COMPACT_ATOMS: atom_id res chain seq x y z
N MET A 1 16.05 -19.82 -26.00
CA MET A 1 15.08 -19.43 -24.96
C MET A 1 15.38 -17.99 -24.59
N SER A 2 14.53 -17.06 -24.99
CA SER A 2 14.56 -15.70 -24.44
C SER A 2 14.12 -15.77 -22.99
N ILE A 3 14.89 -15.18 -22.08
CA ILE A 3 14.43 -14.93 -20.72
C ILE A 3 13.44 -13.78 -20.84
N GLU A 4 12.16 -14.05 -20.62
CA GLU A 4 11.14 -13.01 -20.51
C GLU A 4 11.29 -12.43 -19.10
N PHE A 5 11.68 -11.16 -19.01
CA PHE A 5 11.81 -10.48 -17.73
C PHE A 5 10.42 -10.24 -17.16
N GLN A 6 10.18 -10.76 -15.96
CA GLN A 6 8.92 -10.59 -15.26
C GLN A 6 8.79 -9.14 -14.81
N ASN A 7 7.64 -8.52 -15.08
CA ASN A 7 7.42 -7.15 -14.68
C ASN A 7 7.06 -7.10 -13.19
N ASP A 8 8.08 -6.93 -12.35
CA ASP A 8 7.92 -6.79 -10.91
C ASP A 8 7.41 -5.39 -10.53
N ASN A 9 6.38 -5.38 -9.68
CA ASN A 9 5.80 -4.18 -9.11
C ASN A 9 5.79 -4.30 -7.59
N LEU A 10 6.54 -3.42 -6.93
CA LEU A 10 6.47 -3.31 -5.49
C LEU A 10 5.19 -2.58 -5.08
N ILE A 11 4.52 -3.16 -4.09
CA ILE A 11 3.31 -2.61 -3.50
C ILE A 11 3.52 -2.50 -2.00
N LEU A 12 3.38 -1.28 -1.48
CA LEU A 12 3.33 -1.06 -0.05
C LEU A 12 1.88 -1.23 0.41
N TYR A 13 1.69 -2.15 1.34
CA TYR A 13 0.44 -2.38 2.04
C TYR A 13 0.55 -1.86 3.47
N ILE A 14 -0.45 -1.11 3.94
CA ILE A 14 -0.48 -0.50 5.26
C ILE A 14 -1.81 -0.86 5.92
N GLU A 15 -1.77 -1.25 7.18
CA GLU A 15 -2.95 -1.41 8.04
C GLU A 15 -2.84 -0.51 9.24
N GLU A 16 -3.92 0.20 9.50
CA GLU A 16 -4.14 0.89 10.75
C GLU A 16 -4.95 0.00 11.68
N VAL A 17 -4.44 -0.23 12.88
CA VAL A 17 -4.99 -1.18 13.84
C VAL A 17 -5.20 -0.49 15.18
N ASP A 18 -6.43 -0.56 15.67
CA ASP A 18 -6.79 -0.01 16.97
C ASP A 18 -6.23 -0.85 18.14
N ASP A 19 -6.39 -0.34 19.36
CA ASP A 19 -5.96 -1.03 20.59
C ASP A 19 -6.65 -2.39 20.80
N LYS A 20 -7.79 -2.63 20.15
CA LYS A 20 -8.54 -3.89 20.18
C LYS A 20 -8.12 -4.85 19.08
N SER A 21 -7.07 -4.52 18.32
CA SER A 21 -6.59 -5.32 17.18
C SER A 21 -7.55 -5.38 16.01
N ILE A 22 -8.46 -4.40 15.90
CA ILE A 22 -9.38 -4.26 14.79
C ILE A 22 -8.72 -3.35 13.76
N VAL A 23 -8.71 -3.80 12.51
CA VAL A 23 -8.20 -3.00 11.40
C VAL A 23 -9.22 -1.90 11.07
N ASP A 24 -8.87 -0.63 11.30
CA ASP A 24 -9.69 0.54 10.93
C ASP A 24 -9.43 0.97 9.49
N MET A 25 -8.19 0.85 8.98
CA MET A 25 -7.88 1.24 7.61
C MET A 25 -6.92 0.27 6.94
N GLN A 26 -7.13 0.05 5.65
CA GLN A 26 -6.24 -0.74 4.79
C GLN A 26 -5.91 0.08 3.54
N ILE A 27 -4.63 0.23 3.24
CA ILE A 27 -4.12 1.08 2.16
C ILE A 27 -3.12 0.29 1.33
N PHE A 28 -3.24 0.38 0.01
CA PHE A 28 -2.23 -0.05 -0.95
C PHE A 28 -1.65 1.16 -1.66
N VAL A 29 -0.34 1.13 -1.88
CA VAL A 29 0.40 2.11 -2.65
C VAL A 29 1.23 1.40 -3.70
N LEU A 30 1.03 1.78 -4.95
CA LEU A 30 1.77 1.35 -6.12
C LEU A 30 2.41 2.59 -6.77
N PHE A 31 3.60 2.44 -7.35
CA PHE A 31 4.12 3.42 -8.30
C PHE A 31 3.78 2.96 -9.73
N ASP A 32 2.93 3.73 -10.41
CA ASP A 32 2.64 3.57 -11.82
C ASP A 32 3.78 4.16 -12.64
N LYS A 33 4.49 3.29 -13.36
CA LYS A 33 5.64 3.68 -14.17
C LYS A 33 5.22 4.33 -15.49
N ASN A 34 4.02 4.03 -15.99
CA ASN A 34 3.53 4.56 -17.26
C ASN A 34 3.12 6.02 -17.10
N GLU A 35 2.43 6.33 -16.01
CA GLU A 35 1.95 7.68 -15.67
C GLU A 35 2.93 8.47 -14.78
N GLU A 36 4.04 7.83 -14.37
CA GLU A 36 5.07 8.36 -13.46
C GLU A 36 4.52 8.93 -12.14
N GLU A 37 3.48 8.29 -11.61
CA GLU A 37 2.80 8.71 -10.38
C GLU A 37 2.52 7.55 -9.43
N PHE A 38 2.17 7.88 -8.20
CA PHE A 38 1.73 6.91 -7.21
C PHE A 38 0.23 6.78 -7.26
N TYR A 39 -0.23 5.54 -7.38
CA TYR A 39 -1.61 5.15 -7.17
C TYR A 39 -1.79 4.66 -5.74
N ILE A 40 -2.75 5.27 -5.05
CA ILE A 40 -3.11 4.94 -3.66
C ILE A 40 -4.58 4.51 -3.67
N THR A 41 -4.86 3.36 -3.07
CA THR A 41 -6.23 2.87 -2.90
C THR A 41 -6.41 2.24 -1.53
N GLY A 42 -7.62 2.26 -1.00
CA GLY A 42 -7.86 1.72 0.32
C GLY A 42 -9.32 1.70 0.71
N VAL A 43 -9.58 1.12 1.88
CA VAL A 43 -10.89 1.12 2.53
C VAL A 43 -10.72 1.48 4.00
N ARG A 44 -11.70 2.22 4.53
CA ARG A 44 -11.86 2.42 5.96
C ARG A 44 -12.95 1.49 6.46
N ASN A 45 -12.71 0.81 7.56
CA ASN A 45 -13.60 -0.12 8.22
C ASN A 45 -14.23 0.55 9.45
N CYS A 46 -15.20 1.42 9.23
CA CYS A 46 -15.98 2.05 10.30
C CYS A 46 -17.13 1.13 10.75
N PRO A 47 -17.11 0.52 11.96
CA PRO A 47 -18.12 -0.47 12.38
C PRO A 47 -19.58 0.05 12.40
N LYS A 48 -19.77 1.37 12.29
CA LYS A 48 -21.06 2.05 12.30
C LYS A 48 -21.65 2.28 10.89
N LEU A 49 -20.89 2.05 9.82
CA LEU A 49 -21.34 2.23 8.43
C LEU A 49 -21.50 0.87 7.74
N ILE A 50 -22.58 0.74 6.97
CA ILE A 50 -23.01 -0.53 6.35
C ILE A 50 -22.22 -0.84 5.07
N GLU A 51 -21.67 0.18 4.40
CA GLU A 51 -20.88 0.03 3.17
C GLU A 51 -19.62 0.90 3.23
N PHE A 52 -18.48 0.28 2.94
CA PHE A 52 -17.20 0.97 2.82
C PHE A 52 -16.87 1.17 1.35
N ASN A 53 -16.87 2.43 0.94
CA ASN A 53 -16.41 2.78 -0.39
C ASN A 53 -14.88 2.75 -0.40
N GLN A 54 -14.32 2.06 -1.40
CA GLN A 54 -12.91 2.22 -1.70
C GLN A 54 -12.63 3.68 -2.08
N PHE A 55 -11.51 4.22 -1.62
CA PHE A 55 -11.00 5.49 -2.10
C PHE A 55 -9.86 5.27 -3.08
N LYS A 56 -9.68 6.20 -4.01
CA LYS A 56 -8.56 6.22 -4.97
C LYS A 56 -7.94 7.61 -4.98
N PHE A 57 -6.62 7.69 -4.93
CA PHE A 57 -5.88 8.95 -4.95
C PHE A 57 -4.59 8.80 -5.74
N TYR A 58 -4.16 9.88 -6.38
CA TYR A 58 -2.99 9.91 -7.26
C TYR A 58 -2.04 11.03 -6.83
N CYS A 59 -0.75 10.70 -6.74
CA CYS A 59 0.29 11.60 -6.24
C CYS A 59 1.54 11.54 -7.10
N LYS A 60 2.14 12.67 -7.46
CA LYS A 60 3.38 12.66 -8.27
C LYS A 60 4.64 12.39 -7.45
N THR A 61 4.62 12.74 -6.16
CA THR A 61 5.82 12.74 -5.32
C THR A 61 5.66 11.89 -4.08
N VAL A 62 6.76 11.28 -3.63
CA VAL A 62 6.83 10.52 -2.37
C VAL A 62 6.32 11.35 -1.19
N LYS A 63 6.67 12.64 -1.15
CA LYS A 63 6.24 13.56 -0.09
C LYS A 63 4.72 13.76 -0.08
N GLN A 64 4.08 13.89 -1.24
CA GLN A 64 2.62 14.01 -1.33
C GLN A 64 1.93 12.74 -0.83
N VAL A 65 2.43 11.56 -1.23
CA VAL A 65 1.91 10.27 -0.76
C VAL A 65 2.04 10.15 0.75
N ALA A 66 3.23 10.45 1.30
CA ALA A 66 3.49 10.39 2.72
C ALA A 66 2.55 11.32 3.50
N ASN A 67 2.45 12.59 3.09
CA ASN A 67 1.55 13.56 3.72
C ASN A 67 0.09 13.12 3.66
N TYR A 68 -0.35 12.56 2.52
CA TYR A 68 -1.71 12.06 2.38
C TYR A 68 -1.99 10.92 3.36
N ILE A 69 -1.14 9.89 3.39
CA ILE A 69 -1.32 8.73 4.28
C ILE A 69 -1.31 9.17 5.75
N LEU A 70 -0.35 10.01 6.14
CA LEU A 70 -0.24 10.51 7.52
C LEU A 70 -1.44 11.38 7.93
N SER A 71 -2.15 11.99 6.98
CA SER A 71 -3.35 12.79 7.25
C SER A 71 -4.63 11.99 7.42
N ILE A 72 -4.66 10.72 6.99
CA ILE A 72 -5.86 9.88 7.03
C ILE A 72 -5.78 8.75 8.06
N VAL A 73 -4.58 8.43 8.54
CA VAL A 73 -4.29 7.45 9.59
C VAL A 73 -4.30 8.15 10.95
N ASP A 74 -4.95 7.55 11.95
CA ASP A 74 -4.98 8.03 13.33
C ASP A 74 -3.62 7.82 14.04
N ASP A 75 -3.16 8.83 14.77
CA ASP A 75 -1.87 8.83 15.46
C ASP A 75 -1.89 8.04 16.77
N GLU A 76 -3.08 7.75 17.32
CA GLU A 76 -3.25 6.87 18.47
C GLU A 76 -3.08 5.38 18.09
N ASN A 77 -3.32 5.03 16.83
CA ASN A 77 -3.35 3.65 16.35
C ASN A 77 -1.95 3.05 16.08
N LYS A 78 -1.91 1.71 16.00
CA LYS A 78 -0.71 0.97 15.58
C LYS A 78 -0.77 0.70 14.09
N ILE A 79 0.40 0.70 13.47
CA ILE A 79 0.54 0.49 12.03
C ILE A 79 1.20 -0.85 11.77
N ASN A 80 0.57 -1.67 10.94
CA ASN A 80 1.24 -2.75 10.24
C ASN A 80 1.60 -2.27 8.85
N TYR A 81 2.73 -2.71 8.31
CA TYR A 81 2.99 -2.54 6.89
C TYR A 81 3.73 -3.74 6.32
N THR A 82 3.44 -4.01 5.05
CA THR A 82 4.02 -5.12 4.30
C THR A 82 4.41 -4.63 2.92
N LEU A 83 5.62 -4.96 2.49
CA LEU A 83 6.05 -4.74 1.12
C LEU A 83 5.87 -6.04 0.35
N TYR A 84 5.11 -5.99 -0.74
CA TYR A 84 4.87 -7.13 -1.61
C TYR A 84 5.51 -6.93 -2.98
N ASN A 85 5.92 -8.02 -3.63
CA ASN A 85 6.19 -8.05 -5.06
C ASN A 85 4.98 -8.64 -5.81
N PHE A 86 4.34 -7.83 -6.65
CA PHE A 86 3.20 -8.23 -7.46
C PHE A 86 3.63 -8.33 -8.92
N PRO A 87 3.94 -9.53 -9.42
CA PRO A 87 4.34 -9.66 -10.81
C PRO A 87 3.17 -9.45 -11.76
N ASN A 88 3.37 -8.78 -12.89
CA ASN A 88 2.39 -8.64 -13.96
C ASN A 88 1.03 -8.10 -13.47
N ILE A 89 1.06 -7.07 -12.62
CA ILE A 89 -0.17 -6.47 -12.07
C ILE A 89 -1.01 -5.74 -13.13
N TYR A 90 -0.39 -5.31 -14.22
CA TYR A 90 -1.05 -4.62 -15.33
C TYR A 90 -1.75 -5.56 -16.33
N ASP A 91 -1.67 -6.88 -16.14
CA ASP A 91 -2.47 -7.84 -16.91
C ASP A 91 -3.94 -7.84 -16.47
N GLU A 92 -4.24 -7.23 -15.32
CA GLU A 92 -5.60 -7.05 -14.80
C GLU A 92 -6.29 -5.89 -15.52
N SER A 93 -7.56 -6.07 -15.90
CA SER A 93 -8.32 -5.02 -16.59
C SER A 93 -8.60 -3.80 -15.71
N ASP A 94 -8.72 -4.01 -14.39
CA ASP A 94 -8.97 -2.98 -13.40
C ASP A 94 -8.10 -3.21 -12.15
N ILE A 95 -7.23 -2.24 -11.86
CA ILE A 95 -6.40 -2.27 -10.66
C ILE A 95 -7.11 -1.46 -9.57
N ASP A 96 -7.68 -2.16 -8.59
CA ASP A 96 -8.36 -1.55 -7.45
C ASP A 96 -7.97 -2.21 -6.13
N TYR A 97 -8.60 -1.77 -5.03
CA TYR A 97 -8.30 -2.30 -3.71
C TYR A 97 -8.54 -3.83 -3.63
N TYR A 98 -9.61 -4.33 -4.26
CA TYR A 98 -9.96 -5.75 -4.22
C TYR A 98 -9.04 -6.59 -5.09
N THR A 99 -8.55 -6.05 -6.21
CA THR A 99 -7.48 -6.67 -7.01
C THR A 99 -6.23 -6.90 -6.18
N PHE A 100 -5.79 -5.90 -5.38
CA PHE A 100 -4.64 -6.08 -4.52
C PHE A 100 -4.90 -7.05 -3.37
N LYS A 101 -6.08 -6.94 -2.74
CA LYS A 101 -6.48 -7.78 -1.62
C LYS A 101 -6.51 -9.27 -1.99
N SER A 102 -7.06 -9.61 -3.16
CA SER A 102 -7.19 -11.00 -3.62
C SER A 102 -5.84 -11.65 -3.94
N ARG A 103 -4.86 -10.84 -4.38
CA ARG A 103 -3.52 -11.30 -4.76
C ARG A 103 -2.50 -11.29 -3.61
N ARG A 104 -2.86 -10.78 -2.43
CA ARG A 104 -2.00 -10.87 -1.25
C ARG A 104 -1.75 -12.33 -0.89
N SER A 105 -0.47 -12.69 -0.89
CA SER A 105 0.00 -14.01 -0.47
C SER A 105 1.32 -13.85 0.26
N LYS A 106 1.56 -14.71 1.27
CA LYS A 106 2.84 -14.80 1.96
C LYS A 106 4.01 -15.11 1.01
N THR A 107 3.73 -15.76 -0.12
CA THR A 107 4.76 -16.07 -1.13
C THR A 107 5.30 -14.83 -1.85
N ASN A 108 4.54 -13.74 -1.83
CA ASN A 108 4.86 -12.50 -2.53
C ASN A 108 5.35 -11.43 -1.54
N GLU A 109 5.41 -11.74 -0.25
CA GLU A 109 5.85 -10.85 0.81
C GLU A 109 7.38 -10.75 0.83
N ILE A 110 7.90 -9.53 0.81
CA ILE A 110 9.34 -9.27 0.93
C ILE A 110 9.70 -8.96 2.37
N ILE A 111 8.93 -8.06 3.00
CA ILE A 111 9.07 -7.69 4.41
C ILE A 111 7.71 -7.37 5.00
N GLY A 112 7.53 -7.69 6.28
CA GLY A 112 6.37 -7.33 7.08
C GLY A 112 6.79 -6.83 8.46
N TYR A 113 6.12 -5.80 8.95
CA TYR A 113 6.29 -5.28 10.30
C TYR A 113 4.92 -5.07 10.92
N ASP A 114 4.76 -5.58 12.13
CA ASP A 114 3.50 -5.52 12.86
C ASP A 114 3.60 -4.54 14.04
N ARG A 115 2.50 -3.82 14.26
CA ARG A 115 2.23 -3.00 15.44
C ARG A 115 3.29 -1.97 15.76
N ILE A 116 3.83 -1.29 14.75
CA ILE A 116 4.71 -0.15 15.00
C ILE A 116 3.89 1.08 15.42
N SER A 117 4.46 1.95 16.24
CA SER A 117 3.82 3.20 16.63
C SER A 117 3.77 4.19 15.46
N TYR A 118 2.76 5.06 15.42
CA TYR A 118 2.63 6.11 14.42
C TYR A 118 3.94 6.90 14.20
N ASN A 119 4.57 7.40 15.25
CA ASN A 119 5.84 8.17 15.12
C ASN A 119 6.96 7.38 14.42
N LYS A 120 7.06 6.06 14.67
CA LYS A 120 8.05 5.20 13.99
C LYS A 120 7.67 4.97 12.54
N PHE A 121 6.38 4.96 12.22
CA PHE A 121 5.88 4.83 10.86
C PHE A 121 6.15 6.12 10.07
N GLU A 122 5.87 7.28 10.66
CA GLU A 122 6.17 8.61 10.12
C GLU A 122 7.65 8.75 9.72
N GLU A 123 8.57 8.32 10.59
CA GLU A 123 10.02 8.33 10.30
C GLU A 123 10.42 7.44 9.10
N LYS A 124 9.65 6.37 8.83
CA LYS A 124 9.98 5.34 7.83
C LYS A 124 9.27 5.54 6.50
N ILE A 125 8.09 6.15 6.47
CA ILE A 125 7.18 6.11 5.33
C ILE A 125 7.83 6.65 4.05
N ILE A 126 8.63 7.71 4.13
CA ILE A 126 9.33 8.27 2.97
C ILE A 126 10.30 7.25 2.37
N SER A 127 11.06 6.51 3.20
CA SER A 127 11.99 5.49 2.73
C SER A 127 11.23 4.32 2.08
N LEU A 128 10.15 3.85 2.71
CA LEU A 128 9.31 2.78 2.17
C LEU A 128 8.74 3.15 0.79
N LEU A 129 8.19 4.35 0.66
CA LEU A 129 7.62 4.86 -0.58
C LEU A 129 8.67 5.09 -1.67
N SER A 130 9.89 5.50 -1.28
CA SER A 130 10.99 5.67 -2.23
C SER A 130 11.38 4.34 -2.88
N ASN A 131 11.34 3.24 -2.14
CA ASN A 131 11.67 1.91 -2.67
C ASN A 131 10.73 1.46 -3.80
N LEU A 132 9.48 1.95 -3.85
CA LEU A 132 8.52 1.57 -4.88
C LEU A 132 8.95 2.01 -6.29
N LYS A 133 9.79 3.05 -6.41
CA LYS A 133 10.23 3.59 -7.71
C LYS A 133 11.40 2.81 -8.34
N TYR A 134 12.17 2.06 -7.55
CA TYR A 134 13.48 1.58 -7.97
C TYR A 134 13.50 0.14 -8.50
N VAL A 135 12.34 -0.46 -8.76
CA VAL A 135 12.25 -1.80 -9.33
C VAL A 135 12.57 -1.73 -10.82
N ARG A 136 13.72 -2.27 -11.21
CA ARG A 136 14.14 -2.40 -12.61
C ARG A 136 13.94 -3.85 -13.07
N TYR A 137 13.50 -3.96 -14.31
CA TYR A 137 13.42 -5.21 -15.09
C TYR A 137 14.81 -5.67 -15.48
#